data_AF-A0A8B3F754-F1
#
_entry.id   AF-A0A8B3F754-F1
#
_cell.length_a   1.000
_cell.length_b   1.000
_cell.length_c   1.000
_cell.angle_alpha   90.00
_cell.angle_beta   90.00
_cell.angle_gamma   90.00
#
_symmetry.space_group_name_H-M   'P 1'
#
loop_
_entity.id
_entity.type
_entity.pdbx_description
1 polymer ?
#
loop_
_entity_poly.entity_id
_entity_poly.type
_entity_poly.pdbx_seq_one_letter_code
_entity_poly.pdbx_strand_id
1 'polypeptide(L)'
;MKMISYWKNSKPFHEDDGMVLIYGHYDHKHEYNGGTKELGVHWDGYPQSRGILSPCVIPANTRNAMLSGLLHQAVTNGDKQMMNNITEAIEFFSI
;
A
#
# COMPACT_ATOMS: atom_id res chain seq x y z
N MET A 1 -11.35 5.38 24.21
CA MET A 1 -10.56 4.42 23.41
C MET A 1 -10.93 4.61 21.94
N LYS A 2 -10.03 5.13 21.11
CA LYS A 2 -10.31 5.29 19.68
C LYS A 2 -10.04 3.92 19.00
N MET A 3 -11.06 3.07 18.89
CA MET A 3 -10.94 1.77 18.19
C MET A 3 -11.07 1.97 16.68
N ILE A 4 -10.15 2.70 16.07
CA ILE A 4 -10.21 2.99 14.64
C ILE A 4 -8.89 2.55 14.03
N SER A 5 -9.00 1.71 13.00
CA SER A 5 -7.87 1.37 12.16
C SER A 5 -7.82 2.32 10.98
N TYR A 6 -6.64 2.84 10.67
CA TYR A 6 -6.47 3.79 9.58
C TYR A 6 -5.02 3.88 9.13
N TRP A 7 -4.84 4.48 7.96
CA TRP A 7 -3.52 4.68 7.36
C TRP A 7 -2.93 6.04 7.75
N LYS A 8 -1.61 6.04 7.93
CA LYS A 8 -0.77 7.22 8.13
C LYS A 8 0.31 7.23 7.06
N ASN A 9 0.60 8.41 6.52
CA ASN A 9 1.68 8.61 5.54
C ASN A 9 1.59 7.62 4.36
N SER A 10 0.38 7.31 3.89
CA SER A 10 0.18 6.41 2.76
C SER A 10 0.46 7.12 1.44
N LYS A 11 1.12 6.43 0.51
CA LYS A 11 1.41 6.92 -0.84
C LYS A 11 0.92 5.89 -1.89
N PRO A 12 0.17 6.33 -2.92
CA PRO A 12 -0.16 5.48 -4.06
C PRO A 12 1.05 5.28 -4.97
N PHE A 13 1.17 4.11 -5.58
CA PHE A 13 2.29 3.79 -6.48
C PHE A 13 1.92 2.99 -7.72
N HIS A 14 0.72 2.40 -7.75
CA HIS A 14 0.20 1.66 -8.89
C HIS A 14 -1.33 1.82 -8.95
N GLU A 15 -1.84 2.04 -10.15
CA GLU A 15 -3.27 2.13 -10.46
C GLU A 15 -3.58 1.21 -11.64
N ASP A 16 -4.65 0.43 -11.53
CA ASP A 16 -5.17 -0.42 -12.60
C ASP A 16 -6.70 -0.44 -12.51
N ASP A 17 -7.37 0.13 -13.51
CA ASP A 17 -8.84 0.23 -13.60
C ASP A 17 -9.52 0.68 -12.29
N GLY A 18 -9.01 1.77 -11.70
CA GLY A 18 -9.52 2.32 -10.45
C GLY A 18 -9.13 1.56 -9.18
N MET A 19 -8.44 0.42 -9.28
CA MET A 19 -7.74 -0.21 -8.15
C MET A 19 -6.42 0.50 -7.91
N VAL A 20 -6.24 1.09 -6.73
CA VAL A 20 -5.03 1.80 -6.35
C VAL A 20 -4.30 1.02 -5.25
N LEU A 21 -3.05 0.67 -5.52
CA LEU A 21 -2.14 0.15 -4.51
C LEU A 21 -1.41 1.30 -3.80
N ILE A 22 -1.35 1.19 -2.48
CA ILE A 22 -0.69 2.13 -1.59
C ILE A 22 0.29 1.41 -0.68
N TYR A 23 1.33 2.10 -0.24
CA TYR A 23 2.14 1.67 0.90
C TYR A 23 2.19 2.79 1.94
N GLY A 24 2.43 2.45 3.20
CA GLY A 24 2.42 3.40 4.30
C GLY A 24 2.37 2.71 5.65
N HIS A 25 1.97 3.44 6.68
CA HIS A 25 1.83 2.89 8.03
C HIS A 25 0.37 2.64 8.35
N TYR A 26 0.02 1.40 8.69
CA TYR A 26 -1.31 1.04 9.14
C TYR A 26 -1.36 0.93 10.65
N ASP A 27 -2.19 1.76 11.28
CA ASP A 27 -2.40 1.75 12.71
C ASP A 27 -3.64 0.92 13.03
N HIS A 28 -3.49 -0.38 13.26
CA HIS A 28 -4.61 -1.24 13.62
C HIS A 28 -5.10 -0.90 15.04
N LYS A 29 -6.32 -0.37 15.16
CA LYS A 29 -6.99 -0.05 16.43
C LYS A 29 -6.20 0.85 17.41
N HIS A 30 -5.26 1.66 16.92
CA HIS A 30 -4.31 2.39 17.77
C HIS A 30 -3.44 1.51 18.67
N GLU A 31 -3.28 0.24 18.32
CA GLU A 31 -2.46 -0.70 19.10
C GLU A 31 -0.96 -0.43 18.92
N TYR A 32 -0.57 0.24 17.81
CA TYR A 32 0.83 0.49 17.48
C TYR A 32 1.06 1.99 17.34
N ASN A 33 1.85 2.56 18.26
CA ASN A 33 2.14 3.99 18.41
C ASN A 33 2.95 4.57 17.22
N GLY A 34 2.37 4.54 16.02
CA GLY A 34 3.05 4.82 14.75
C GLY A 34 2.51 4.01 13.56
N GLY A 35 1.87 2.87 13.80
CA GLY A 35 1.43 1.91 12.79
C GLY A 35 2.54 0.99 12.28
N THR A 36 2.17 -0.10 11.61
CA THR A 36 3.10 -1.04 10.95
C THR A 36 3.24 -0.72 9.48
N LYS A 37 4.40 -0.99 8.87
CA LYS A 37 4.60 -0.82 7.43
C LYS A 37 3.78 -1.84 6.67
N GLU A 38 2.74 -1.40 5.99
CA GLU A 38 1.81 -2.26 5.28
C GLU A 38 1.67 -1.89 3.80
N LEU A 39 1.29 -2.88 2.99
CA LEU A 39 0.77 -2.69 1.64
C LEU A 39 -0.74 -2.69 1.71
N GLY A 40 -1.39 -1.78 0.99
CA GLY A 40 -2.84 -1.66 0.98
C GLY A 40 -3.40 -1.48 -0.41
N VAL A 41 -4.72 -1.70 -0.51
CA VAL A 41 -5.49 -1.45 -1.73
C VAL A 41 -6.75 -0.66 -1.41
N HIS A 42 -7.04 0.33 -2.23
CA HIS A 42 -8.31 1.05 -2.23
C HIS A 42 -8.81 1.25 -3.67
N TRP A 43 -10.06 1.70 -3.78
CA TRP A 43 -10.69 2.07 -5.05
C TRP A 43 -11.18 3.53 -5.00
N ASP A 44 -11.57 4.08 -6.14
CA ASP A 44 -12.31 5.34 -6.16
C ASP A 44 -13.64 5.18 -5.39
N GLY A 45 -13.88 6.08 -4.43
CA GLY A 45 -15.04 6.01 -3.54
C GLY A 45 -14.92 5.01 -2.38
N TYR A 46 -13.71 4.51 -2.09
CA TYR A 46 -13.49 3.59 -0.97
C TYR A 46 -13.94 4.19 0.38
N PRO A 47 -14.64 3.43 1.24
CA PRO A 47 -15.20 3.96 2.48
C PRO A 47 -14.10 4.51 3.41
N GLN A 48 -14.36 5.71 3.90
CA GLN A 48 -13.51 6.39 4.89
C GLN A 48 -14.15 6.23 6.27
N SER A 49 -13.38 5.75 7.25
CA SER A 49 -13.82 5.77 8.64
C SER A 49 -13.51 7.14 9.21
N ARG A 50 -14.56 7.95 9.45
CA ARG A 50 -14.44 9.32 9.98
C ARG A 50 -13.54 10.23 9.13
N GLY A 51 -13.60 10.09 7.81
CA GLY A 51 -12.77 10.88 6.88
C GLY A 51 -11.34 10.36 6.73
N ILE A 52 -11.00 9.21 7.32
CA ILE A 52 -9.69 8.59 7.21
C ILE A 52 -9.80 7.30 6.39
N LEU A 53 -8.90 7.15 5.42
CA LEU A 53 -8.84 5.98 4.54
C LEU A 53 -8.72 4.69 5.38
N SER A 54 -9.58 3.71 5.09
CA SER A 54 -9.55 2.37 5.70
C SER A 54 -9.34 1.22 4.66
N PRO A 55 -8.38 1.34 3.73
CA PRO A 55 -7.99 0.30 2.77
C PRO A 55 -7.76 -1.07 3.42
N CYS A 56 -7.94 -2.10 2.60
CA CYS A 56 -7.57 -3.47 2.92
C CYS A 56 -6.05 -3.60 3.00
N VAL A 57 -5.54 -4.18 4.09
CA VAL A 57 -4.12 -4.52 4.27
C VAL A 57 -3.82 -5.85 3.61
N ILE A 58 -2.72 -5.92 2.87
CA ILE A 58 -2.26 -7.11 2.17
C ILE A 58 -1.17 -7.79 3.01
N PRO A 59 -1.34 -9.07 3.40
CA PRO A 59 -0.37 -9.81 4.22
C PRO A 59 1.03 -9.86 3.59
N ALA A 60 2.07 -9.90 4.43
CA ALA A 60 3.47 -9.80 4.00
C ALA A 60 3.89 -10.74 2.85
N ASN A 61 3.48 -12.02 2.88
CA ASN A 61 3.81 -12.97 1.82
C ASN A 61 3.16 -12.59 0.48
N THR A 62 1.87 -12.22 0.53
CA THR A 62 1.12 -11.77 -0.66
C THR A 62 1.67 -10.45 -1.18
N ARG A 63 1.99 -9.50 -0.29
CA ARG A 63 2.67 -8.24 -0.62
C ARG A 63 3.94 -8.50 -1.42
N ASN A 64 4.82 -9.36 -0.90
CA ASN A 64 6.11 -9.63 -1.55
C ASN A 64 5.90 -10.24 -2.94
N ALA A 65 4.99 -11.22 -3.07
CA ALA A 65 4.65 -11.82 -4.36
C ALA A 65 4.08 -10.79 -5.36
N MET A 66 3.18 -9.90 -4.91
CA MET A 66 2.61 -8.85 -5.74
C MET A 66 3.67 -7.86 -6.21
N LEU A 67 4.52 -7.34 -5.31
CA LEU A 67 5.57 -6.38 -5.67
C LEU A 67 6.57 -6.98 -6.65
N SER A 68 6.99 -8.24 -6.45
CA SER A 68 7.87 -8.94 -7.39
C SER A 68 7.21 -9.16 -8.76
N GLY A 69 5.93 -9.55 -8.78
CA GLY A 69 5.18 -9.74 -10.02
C GLY A 69 5.01 -8.44 -10.81
N LEU A 70 4.64 -7.36 -10.13
CA LEU A 70 4.49 -6.03 -10.73
C LEU A 70 5.83 -5.51 -11.25
N LEU A 71 6.93 -5.70 -10.50
CA LEU A 71 8.26 -5.29 -10.95
C LEU A 71 8.68 -6.07 -12.20
N HIS A 72 8.47 -7.39 -12.21
CA HIS A 72 8.76 -8.22 -13.39
C HIS A 72 7.97 -7.76 -14.62
N GLN A 73 6.69 -7.45 -14.44
CA GLN A 73 5.84 -6.91 -15.51
C GLN A 73 6.38 -5.56 -16.02
N ALA A 74 6.72 -4.64 -15.11
CA ALA A 74 7.26 -3.33 -15.48
C ALA A 74 8.59 -3.45 -16.26
N VAL A 75 9.48 -4.35 -15.84
CA VAL A 75 10.74 -4.66 -16.54
C VAL A 75 10.47 -5.23 -17.93
N THR A 76 9.54 -6.19 -18.04
CA THR A 76 9.19 -6.83 -19.31
C THR A 76 8.59 -5.82 -20.30
N ASN A 77 7.84 -4.85 -19.80
CA ASN A 77 7.21 -3.81 -20.60
C ASN A 77 8.14 -2.60 -20.87
N GLY A 78 9.32 -2.54 -20.24
CA GLY A 78 10.21 -1.39 -20.32
C GLY A 78 9.67 -0.12 -19.65
N ASP A 79 8.72 -0.26 -18.73
CA ASP A 79 8.09 0.86 -18.04
C ASP A 79 8.96 1.35 -16.86
N LYS A 80 9.85 2.29 -17.18
CA LYS A 80 10.79 2.87 -16.20
C LYS A 80 10.09 3.61 -15.05
N GLN A 81 8.94 4.22 -15.30
CA GLN A 81 8.22 4.95 -14.26
C GLN A 81 7.64 3.98 -13.25
N MET A 82 6.96 2.94 -13.73
CA MET A 82 6.41 1.90 -12.88
C MET A 82 7.50 1.12 -12.14
N MET A 83 8.63 0.83 -12.79
CA MET A 83 9.80 0.24 -12.14
C MET A 83 10.28 1.08 -10.94
N ASN A 84 10.44 2.40 -11.11
CA ASN A 84 10.89 3.28 -10.03
C ASN A 84 9.88 3.33 -8.88
N ASN A 85 8.59 3.46 -9.19
CA ASN A 85 7.52 3.51 -8.18
C ASN A 85 7.47 2.22 -7.35
N ILE A 86 7.57 1.05 -8.00
CA ILE A 86 7.56 -0.25 -7.31
C ILE A 86 8.84 -0.46 -6.51
N THR A 87 9.99 -0.02 -7.04
CA THR A 87 11.27 -0.09 -6.32
C THR A 87 11.22 0.73 -5.04
N GLU A 88 10.69 1.95 -5.08
CA GLU A 88 10.48 2.78 -3.89
C GLU A 88 9.57 2.08 -2.86
N ALA A 89 8.50 1.43 -3.32
CA ALA A 89 7.61 0.65 -2.46
C ALA A 89 8.33 -0.55 -1.83
N ILE A 90 9.19 -1.27 -2.57
CA ILE A 90 9.98 -2.38 -2.04
C ILE A 90 11.00 -1.89 -1.00
N GLU A 91 11.69 -0.78 -1.28
CA GLU A 91 12.64 -0.16 -0.36
C GLU A 91 11.98 0.26 0.95
N PHE A 92 10.75 0.77 0.89
CA PHE A 92 9.98 1.12 2.08
C PHE A 92 9.85 -0.05 3.06
N PHE A 93 9.69 -1.29 2.58
CA PHE A 93 9.58 -2.50 3.42
C PHE A 93 10.92 -3.13 3.82
N SER A 94 12.04 -2.68 3.25
CA SER A 94 13.37 -3.29 3.45
C SER A 94 14.22 -2.62 4.54
N ILE A 95 13.84 -1.41 4.94
CA ILE A 95 14.46 -0.58 6.00
C ILE A 95 13.65 -0.70 7.29
#